data_AF-A0A954XW02-F1
#
_entry.id   AF-A0A954XW02-F1
#
_cell.length_a   1.000
_cell.length_b   1.000
_cell.length_c   1.000
_cell.angle_alpha   90.00
_cell.angle_beta   90.00
_cell.angle_gamma   90.00
#
_symmetry.space_group_name_H-M   'P 1'
#
loop_
_entity.id
_entity.type
_entity.pdbx_description
1 polymer ?
#
loop_
_entity_poly.entity_id
_entity_poly.type
_entity_poly.pdbx_seq_one_letter_code
_entity_poly.pdbx_strand_id
1 'polypeptide(L)'
;MSTSRPTWPDYELVDFGDGRRLERFGPWLVDRPCPAAAGVSKANPAAWNAATGRYEGDRADSGTWRPRPAKWEPAAATLPVPLSAGAEFQLALEPLPSGQVGAFAEQFANWQWIAQQVRRLSTDGAPLKVLNLFAYTGGSTL
;
A
#
# COMPACT_ATOMS: atom_id res chain seq x y z
N MET A 1 4.40 28.40 -0.85
CA MET A 1 4.83 27.18 -0.15
C MET A 1 4.30 26.00 -0.94
N SER A 2 5.16 25.14 -1.50
CA SER A 2 4.72 23.99 -2.30
C SER A 2 4.09 22.96 -1.36
N THR A 3 2.78 22.72 -1.47
CA THR A 3 2.02 21.75 -0.67
C THR A 3 2.05 20.38 -1.33
N SER A 4 3.24 19.84 -1.61
CA SER A 4 3.35 18.46 -2.10
C SER A 4 2.90 17.51 -0.98
N ARG A 5 1.87 16.70 -1.23
CA ARG A 5 1.49 15.64 -0.29
C ARG A 5 2.68 14.69 -0.09
N PRO A 6 2.98 14.28 1.15
CA PRO A 6 4.05 13.31 1.38
C PRO A 6 3.70 12.00 0.66
N THR A 7 4.69 11.39 0.04
CA THR A 7 4.59 10.11 -0.67
C THR A 7 5.43 9.07 0.06
N TRP A 8 4.91 7.84 0.17
CA TRP A 8 5.66 6.73 0.74
C TRP A 8 6.80 6.34 -0.22
N PRO A 9 8.08 6.42 0.19
CA PRO A 9 9.20 6.18 -0.74
C PRO A 9 9.21 4.80 -1.40
N ASP A 10 8.75 3.77 -0.69
CA ASP A 10 8.68 2.41 -1.21
C ASP A 10 7.40 2.12 -1.99
N TYR A 11 6.58 3.12 -2.31
CA TYR A 11 5.38 2.95 -3.13
C TYR A 11 5.42 3.82 -4.39
N GLU A 12 5.02 3.23 -5.50
CA GLU A 12 4.82 3.93 -6.77
C GLU A 12 3.62 3.35 -7.53
N LEU A 13 2.74 4.21 -8.05
CA LEU A 13 1.78 3.82 -9.08
C LEU A 13 2.50 3.93 -10.44
N VAL A 14 2.89 2.78 -10.99
CA VAL A 14 3.74 2.69 -12.19
C VAL A 14 2.94 2.97 -13.46
N ASP A 15 1.76 2.37 -13.59
CA ASP A 15 0.86 2.55 -14.73
C ASP A 15 -0.58 2.19 -14.34
N PHE A 16 -1.56 2.62 -15.12
CA PHE A 16 -2.95 2.23 -14.98
C PHE A 16 -3.67 2.29 -16.32
N GLY A 17 -4.69 1.46 -16.50
CA GLY A 17 -5.48 1.39 -17.72
C GLY A 17 -6.09 0.02 -17.93
N ASP A 18 -7.01 -0.07 -18.89
CA ASP A 18 -7.79 -1.27 -19.21
C ASP A 18 -8.43 -1.91 -17.98
N GLY A 19 -8.87 -1.09 -17.03
CA GLY A 19 -9.53 -1.55 -15.80
C GLY A 19 -8.57 -2.11 -14.76
N ARG A 20 -7.27 -1.79 -14.85
CA ARG A 20 -6.21 -2.32 -13.99
C ARG A 20 -5.26 -1.22 -13.52
N ARG A 21 -4.50 -1.52 -12.48
CA ARG A 21 -3.38 -0.71 -11.98
C ARG A 21 -2.15 -1.58 -11.75
N LEU A 22 -0.99 -1.00 -12.05
CA LEU A 22 0.32 -1.59 -11.83
C LEU A 22 1.02 -0.79 -10.74
N GLU A 23 1.24 -1.40 -9.58
CA GLU A 23 1.77 -0.75 -8.39
C GLU A 23 3.08 -1.40 -7.98
N ARG A 24 4.07 -0.58 -7.62
CA ARG A 24 5.32 -1.04 -7.03
C ARG A 24 5.29 -0.81 -5.52
N PHE A 25 5.63 -1.85 -4.79
CA PHE A 25 5.86 -1.85 -3.37
C PHE A 25 7.28 -2.38 -3.15
N GLY A 26 8.26 -1.52 -2.91
CA GLY A 26 9.68 -1.88 -2.89
C GLY A 26 10.07 -2.73 -4.11
N PRO A 27 10.51 -3.99 -3.92
CA PRO A 27 10.88 -4.89 -5.02
C PRO A 27 9.67 -5.55 -5.72
N TRP A 28 8.46 -5.51 -5.16
CA TRP A 28 7.28 -6.18 -5.71
C TRP A 28 6.53 -5.28 -6.69
N LEU A 29 6.26 -5.79 -7.88
CA LEU A 29 5.47 -5.11 -8.91
C LEU A 29 4.15 -5.86 -9.12
N VAL A 30 3.05 -5.25 -8.73
CA VAL A 30 1.76 -5.93 -8.54
C VAL A 30 0.72 -5.34 -9.49
N ASP A 31 0.14 -6.22 -10.30
CA ASP A 31 -0.96 -5.95 -11.22
C ASP A 31 -2.31 -6.32 -10.57
N ARG A 32 -3.19 -5.33 -10.38
CA ARG A 32 -4.49 -5.52 -9.73
C ARG A 32 -5.65 -4.88 -10.49
N PRO A 33 -6.89 -5.38 -10.33
CA PRO A 33 -8.09 -4.72 -10.81
C PRO A 33 -8.21 -3.27 -10.29
N CYS A 34 -8.62 -2.38 -11.18
CA CYS A 34 -8.98 -0.99 -10.90
C CYS A 34 -10.12 -0.59 -11.85
N PRO A 35 -11.39 -0.84 -11.50
CA PRO A 35 -12.53 -0.56 -12.38
C PRO A 35 -12.61 0.90 -12.85
N ALA A 36 -12.13 1.84 -12.03
CA ALA A 36 -12.04 3.26 -12.38
C ALA A 36 -11.12 3.55 -13.59
N ALA A 37 -10.20 2.64 -13.91
CA ALA A 37 -9.28 2.77 -15.04
C ALA A 37 -9.78 2.06 -16.33
N ALA A 38 -11.04 1.60 -16.38
CA ALA A 38 -11.57 0.84 -17.52
C ALA A 38 -11.62 1.63 -18.84
N GLY A 39 -11.83 2.95 -18.77
CA GLY A 39 -11.96 3.81 -19.95
C GLY A 39 -10.66 4.44 -20.44
N VAL A 40 -9.51 4.06 -19.87
CA VAL A 40 -8.19 4.64 -20.20
C VAL A 40 -7.26 3.52 -20.63
N SER A 41 -6.52 3.73 -21.71
CA SER A 41 -5.50 2.77 -22.15
C SER A 41 -4.24 2.88 -21.31
N LYS A 42 -3.56 1.75 -21.09
CA LYS A 42 -2.25 1.71 -20.43
C LYS A 42 -1.24 2.59 -21.16
N ALA A 43 -0.53 3.43 -20.42
CA ALA A 43 0.47 4.31 -21.01
C ALA A 43 1.76 3.55 -21.38
N ASN A 44 2.11 2.51 -20.61
CA ASN A 44 3.28 1.67 -20.86
C ASN A 44 2.94 0.18 -20.74
N PRO A 45 2.30 -0.42 -21.76
CA PRO A 45 1.93 -1.83 -21.75
C PRO A 45 3.10 -2.79 -21.50
N ALA A 46 4.32 -2.42 -21.90
CA ALA A 46 5.50 -3.27 -21.72
C ALA A 46 5.89 -3.45 -20.24
N ALA A 47 5.64 -2.45 -19.38
CA ALA A 47 5.94 -2.52 -17.95
C ALA A 47 5.18 -3.64 -17.23
N TRP A 48 3.98 -3.99 -17.71
CA TRP A 48 3.11 -5.00 -17.09
C TRP A 48 3.67 -6.42 -17.21
N ASN A 49 4.54 -6.68 -18.20
CA ASN A 49 5.20 -7.97 -18.37
C ASN A 49 6.19 -8.27 -17.23
N ALA A 50 6.65 -7.24 -16.51
CA ALA A 50 7.57 -7.38 -15.39
C ALA A 50 6.85 -7.57 -14.04
N ALA A 51 5.52 -7.64 -14.02
CA ALA A 51 4.77 -7.84 -12.79
C ALA A 51 5.26 -9.11 -12.08
N THR A 52 5.73 -8.94 -10.85
CA THR A 52 6.05 -10.07 -9.96
C THR A 52 4.77 -10.82 -9.61
N GLY A 53 3.63 -10.15 -9.77
CA GLY A 53 2.35 -10.68 -9.39
C GLY A 53 1.13 -10.04 -10.01
N ARG A 54 0.13 -10.86 -10.35
CA ARG A 54 -1.13 -10.43 -10.93
C ARG A 54 -2.30 -11.09 -10.22
N TYR A 55 -3.25 -10.28 -9.76
CA TYR A 55 -4.53 -10.82 -9.29
C TYR A 55 -5.47 -11.02 -10.49
N GLU A 56 -5.87 -12.26 -10.70
CA GLU A 56 -6.84 -12.70 -11.70
C GLU A 56 -8.17 -12.97 -11.02
N GLY A 57 -9.02 -11.96 -10.96
CA GLY A 57 -10.39 -12.03 -10.47
C GLY A 57 -11.12 -10.75 -10.80
N ASP A 58 -12.41 -10.88 -11.12
CA ASP A 58 -13.26 -9.74 -11.48
C ASP A 58 -13.90 -9.08 -10.25
N ARG A 59 -13.81 -9.75 -9.09
CA ARG A 59 -14.32 -9.29 -7.79
C ARG A 59 -13.33 -9.64 -6.68
N ALA A 60 -13.43 -8.94 -5.55
CA ALA A 60 -12.73 -9.32 -4.34
C ALA A 60 -13.13 -10.75 -3.94
N ASP A 61 -12.14 -11.53 -3.49
CA ASP A 61 -12.28 -12.90 -2.98
C ASP A 61 -12.71 -13.96 -4.01
N SER A 62 -12.84 -13.61 -5.30
CA SER A 62 -13.20 -14.55 -6.37
C SER A 62 -12.01 -14.95 -7.24
N GLY A 63 -10.83 -14.36 -7.02
CA GLY A 63 -9.68 -14.48 -7.89
C GLY A 63 -8.50 -15.27 -7.32
N THR A 64 -7.45 -15.37 -8.12
CA THR A 64 -6.19 -16.03 -7.73
C THR A 64 -4.99 -15.18 -8.12
N TRP A 65 -3.91 -15.29 -7.36
CA TRP A 65 -2.64 -14.65 -7.69
C TRP A 65 -1.82 -15.51 -8.66
N ARG A 66 -1.30 -14.87 -9.72
CA ARG A 66 -0.39 -15.47 -10.70
C ARG A 66 0.91 -14.65 -10.83
N PRO A 67 2.10 -15.29 -10.81
CA PRO A 67 2.34 -16.69 -10.48
C PRO A 67 1.90 -17.00 -9.03
N ARG A 68 1.68 -18.29 -8.72
CA ARG A 68 1.24 -18.69 -7.37
C ARG A 68 2.19 -18.14 -6.29
N PRO A 69 1.67 -17.73 -5.12
CA PRO A 69 2.44 -17.11 -4.04
C PRO A 69 3.65 -17.89 -3.51
N ALA A 70 3.82 -19.17 -3.85
CA ALA A 70 5.05 -19.90 -3.55
C ALA A 70 6.31 -19.25 -4.17
N LYS A 71 6.16 -18.37 -5.17
CA LYS A 71 7.25 -17.53 -5.71
C LYS A 71 7.38 -16.17 -5.01
N TRP A 72 6.50 -15.85 -4.08
CA TRP A 72 6.41 -14.60 -3.31
C TRP A 72 6.55 -14.97 -1.84
N GLU A 73 7.74 -15.44 -1.45
CA GLU A 73 8.05 -15.88 -0.07
C GLU A 73 7.38 -14.95 0.98
N PRO A 74 6.33 -15.41 1.69
CA PRO A 74 5.47 -14.57 2.53
C PRO A 74 6.18 -13.90 3.71
N ALA A 75 7.33 -14.44 4.14
CA ALA A 75 8.05 -13.98 5.32
C ALA A 75 9.02 -12.82 5.06
N ALA A 76 9.19 -12.37 3.82
CA ALA A 76 10.25 -11.42 3.45
C ALA A 76 9.75 -10.02 3.05
N ALA A 77 8.43 -9.79 2.98
CA ALA A 77 7.87 -8.57 2.39
C ALA A 77 7.43 -7.51 3.41
N THR A 78 8.32 -7.16 4.33
CA THR A 78 8.08 -6.05 5.25
C THR A 78 8.69 -4.78 4.68
N LEU A 79 7.88 -3.73 4.54
CA LEU A 79 8.35 -2.42 4.08
C LEU A 79 8.39 -1.39 5.21
N PRO A 80 9.47 -0.59 5.29
CA PRO A 80 9.54 0.53 6.20
C PRO A 80 8.54 1.61 5.79
N VAL A 81 7.87 2.19 6.77
CA VAL A 81 7.00 3.36 6.63
C VAL A 81 7.62 4.51 7.43
N PRO A 82 8.45 5.35 6.80
CA PRO A 82 9.09 6.45 7.50
C PRO A 82 8.05 7.50 7.91
N LEU A 83 8.15 7.96 9.15
CA LEU A 83 7.31 9.00 9.74
C LEU A 83 8.15 10.25 10.08
N SER A 84 7.47 11.34 10.40
CA SER A 84 8.13 12.60 10.80
C SER A 84 9.14 12.38 11.94
N ALA A 85 10.26 13.11 11.90
CA ALA A 85 11.29 13.13 12.95
C ALA A 85 11.83 11.74 13.33
N GLY A 86 12.19 10.96 12.31
CA GLY A 86 12.99 9.74 12.41
C GLY A 86 12.26 8.52 12.99
N ALA A 87 10.95 8.61 13.21
CA ALA A 87 10.16 7.42 13.55
C ALA A 87 9.84 6.61 12.30
N GLU A 88 9.54 5.34 12.49
CA GLU A 88 9.19 4.41 11.43
C GLU A 88 8.37 3.26 12.03
N PHE A 89 7.44 2.73 11.26
CA PHE A 89 6.85 1.42 11.52
C PHE A 89 6.99 0.54 10.28
N GLN A 90 6.64 -0.72 10.43
CA GLN A 90 6.89 -1.76 9.43
C GLN A 90 5.56 -2.37 9.01
N LEU A 91 5.31 -2.49 7.70
CA LEU A 91 4.11 -3.13 7.15
C LEU A 91 4.49 -4.41 6.42
N ALA A 92 3.89 -5.52 6.83
CA ALA A 92 3.95 -6.76 6.08
C ALA A 92 3.02 -6.69 4.87
N LEU A 93 3.53 -7.06 3.70
CA LEU A 93 2.77 -7.22 2.48
C LEU A 93 2.54 -8.69 2.17
N GLU A 94 1.31 -9.03 1.83
CA GLU A 94 0.92 -10.41 1.53
C GLU A 94 -0.08 -10.46 0.37
N PRO A 95 0.06 -11.40 -0.58
CA PRO A 95 -0.95 -11.62 -1.61
C PRO A 95 -2.22 -12.26 -1.02
N LEU A 96 -3.15 -11.44 -0.54
CA LEU A 96 -4.37 -11.92 0.11
C LEU A 96 -5.38 -12.47 -0.91
N PRO A 97 -6.22 -13.47 -0.54
CA PRO A 97 -7.28 -13.99 -1.42
C PRO A 97 -8.22 -12.91 -1.98
N SER A 98 -8.37 -11.79 -1.27
CA SER A 98 -9.17 -10.63 -1.68
C SER A 98 -8.59 -9.82 -2.84
N GLY A 99 -7.33 -10.07 -3.22
CA GLY A 99 -6.58 -9.24 -4.16
C GLY A 99 -6.00 -7.98 -3.52
N GLN A 100 -6.14 -7.82 -2.20
CA GLN A 100 -5.40 -6.81 -1.44
C GLN A 100 -3.97 -7.30 -1.12
N VAL A 101 -3.10 -6.35 -0.78
CA VAL A 101 -1.68 -6.62 -0.50
C VAL A 101 -1.27 -6.34 0.94
N GLY A 102 -2.19 -5.93 1.82
CA GLY A 102 -1.86 -5.60 3.22
C GLY A 102 -1.50 -4.14 3.49
N ALA A 103 -1.43 -3.29 2.46
CA ALA A 103 -1.16 -1.85 2.62
C ALA A 103 -2.02 -0.97 1.70
N PHE A 104 -2.30 0.24 2.17
CA PHE A 104 -2.97 1.31 1.43
C PHE A 104 -2.05 2.53 1.41
N ALA A 105 -1.22 2.65 0.37
CA ALA A 105 -0.19 3.68 0.30
C ALA A 105 -0.76 5.11 0.28
N GLU A 106 -2.02 5.29 -0.17
CA GLU A 106 -2.73 6.56 -0.10
C GLU A 106 -2.93 7.08 1.33
N GLN A 107 -2.84 6.20 2.35
CA GLN A 107 -2.92 6.57 3.76
C GLN A 107 -1.63 7.19 4.31
N PHE A 108 -0.53 7.19 3.56
CA PHE A 108 0.75 7.68 4.05
C PHE A 108 0.69 9.12 4.58
N ALA A 109 -0.04 10.01 3.89
CA ALA A 109 -0.24 11.38 4.36
C ALA A 109 -1.03 11.45 5.68
N ASN A 110 -1.96 10.52 5.90
CA ASN A 110 -2.70 10.43 7.15
C ASN A 110 -1.81 9.89 8.27
N TRP A 111 -0.97 8.89 8.01
CA TRP A 111 0.01 8.39 8.99
C TRP A 111 1.02 9.47 9.41
N GLN A 112 1.52 10.25 8.45
CA GLN A 112 2.36 11.43 8.73
C GLN A 112 1.65 12.43 9.65
N TRP A 113 0.38 12.72 9.36
CA TRP A 113 -0.41 13.65 10.16
C TRP A 113 -0.69 13.10 11.57
N ILE A 114 -1.06 11.83 11.69
CA ILE A 114 -1.29 11.16 12.99
C ILE A 114 -0.01 11.21 13.83
N ALA A 115 1.13 10.85 13.26
CA ALA A 115 2.42 10.88 13.96
C ALA A 115 2.77 12.28 14.49
N GLN A 116 2.49 13.32 13.70
CA GLN A 116 2.67 14.72 14.13
C GLN A 116 1.70 15.09 15.27
N GLN A 117 0.43 14.67 15.20
CA GLN A 117 -0.54 14.94 16.27
C GLN A 117 -0.18 14.22 17.57
N VAL A 118 0.19 12.94 17.50
CA VAL A 118 0.59 12.15 18.67
C VAL A 118 1.79 12.80 19.35
N ARG A 119 2.81 13.24 18.61
CA ARG A 119 3.96 13.94 19.17
C ARG A 119 3.59 15.27 19.82
N ARG A 120 2.69 16.04 19.19
CA ARG A 120 2.24 17.34 19.71
C ARG A 120 1.40 17.19 20.98
N LEU A 121 0.54 16.18 21.03
CA LEU A 121 -0.44 15.98 22.12
C LEU A 121 0.12 15.15 23.27
N SER A 122 1.20 14.40 23.05
CA SER A 122 1.96 13.71 24.10
C SER A 122 2.76 14.72 24.93
N THR A 123 2.07 15.59 25.67
CA THR A 123 2.67 16.44 26.69
C THR A 123 2.66 15.70 28.02
N ASP A 124 3.78 15.71 28.73
CA ASP A 124 3.90 15.24 30.13
C ASP A 124 3.80 13.73 30.38
N GLY A 125 3.99 12.89 29.36
CA GLY A 125 4.11 11.43 29.51
C GLY A 125 2.80 10.68 29.80
N ALA A 126 1.66 11.37 29.76
CA ALA A 126 0.35 10.73 29.87
C ALA A 126 0.02 9.97 28.57
N PRO A 127 -0.47 8.71 28.65
CA PRO A 127 -0.80 7.93 27.47
C PRO A 127 -2.04 8.50 26.76
N LEU A 128 -1.93 8.73 25.45
CA LEU A 128 -3.07 9.10 24.60
C LEU A 128 -4.02 7.91 24.44
N LYS A 129 -5.32 8.18 24.48
CA LYS A 129 -6.37 7.19 24.17
C LYS A 129 -6.82 7.39 22.73
N VAL A 130 -6.55 6.42 21.87
CA VAL A 130 -6.86 6.46 20.43
C VAL A 130 -7.75 5.29 20.08
N LEU A 131 -8.79 5.54 19.28
CA LEU A 131 -9.69 4.52 18.73
C LEU A 131 -9.53 4.51 17.21
N ASN A 132 -9.12 3.37 16.66
CA ASN A 132 -9.02 3.15 15.21
C ASN A 132 -10.10 2.14 14.77
N LEU A 133 -11.17 2.63 14.15
CA LEU A 133 -12.24 1.78 13.62
C LEU A 133 -11.90 1.36 12.19
N PHE A 134 -12.19 0.10 11.84
CA PHE A 134 -11.87 -0.47 10.52
C PHE A 134 -10.36 -0.43 10.23
N ALA A 135 -9.57 -0.82 11.23
CA ALA A 135 -8.11 -0.65 11.26
C ALA A 135 -7.33 -1.44 10.20
N TYR A 136 -7.97 -2.40 9.50
CA TYR A 136 -7.33 -3.29 8.53
C TYR A 136 -6.07 -3.96 9.12
N THR A 137 -4.91 -3.84 8.48
CA THR A 137 -3.61 -4.35 8.95
C THR A 137 -2.98 -3.51 10.07
N GLY A 138 -3.66 -2.46 10.53
CA GLY A 138 -3.25 -1.69 11.70
C GLY A 138 -2.26 -0.56 11.43
N GLY A 139 -2.01 -0.18 10.17
CA GLY A 139 -1.01 0.86 9.84
C GLY A 139 -1.22 2.22 10.52
N SER A 140 -2.45 2.59 10.85
CA SER A 140 -2.73 3.83 11.62
C SER A 140 -2.65 3.63 13.15
N THR A 141 -2.60 2.39 13.62
CA THR A 141 -2.48 2.02 15.03
C THR A 141 -1.01 1.93 15.47
N LEU A 142 -0.13 1.48 14.55
CA LEU A 142 1.33 1.43 14.72
C LEU A 142 1.92 2.85 14.74
#